data_AF-A0A7V4YVV6-F1
#
_entry.id   AF-A0A7V4YVV6-F1
#
_cell.length_a   1.000
_cell.length_b   1.000
_cell.length_c   1.000
_cell.angle_alpha   90.00
_cell.angle_beta   90.00
_cell.angle_gamma   90.00
#
_symmetry.space_group_name_H-M   'P 1'
#
loop_
_entity.id
_entity.type
_entity.pdbx_description
1 polymer ?
#
loop_
_entity_poly.entity_id
_entity_poly.type
_entity_poly.pdbx_seq_one_letter_code
_entity_poly.pdbx_strand_id
1 'polypeptide(L)'
;MPAHQIVFNLYPFGDALYLPSAYIVETGEGGELKYLVQRATAATLAPYGLAPNAATTRLLDIAEALEPKSLEAKFKAPKAKNATPLDRLLADNETKPVVERFIFNHLDNFFSEITRHDLPLTLDLQRKSWAKDVQIAIAREPLLPHLFFKKTNAGIEYRLQLGTEEKTWNLRAHNVAPLTNTDPAWLLVDYVLFRVPGINGNMVKPFRQKDTVQIPPEKERAYFKFIEKSIRRSRVEAEGFDIKKAENLRVTRLEPVENVLENRWTLRPVFEYDGAEFPLGDRRNRVTSLDIPKDEGGDVAVHLIVRDEKTERAQLDFLEKAGLLEDGNTFAVAGDNGGNLSALLHFLTRQRSALEGAGFVIVPPQSDGKTLALAEHDISVRSEAAG
;
A
#
# COMPACT_ATOMS: atom_id res chain seq x y z
N MET A 1 39.18 -12.36 12.00
CA MET A 1 38.95 -11.40 10.90
C MET A 1 37.79 -10.51 11.30
N PRO A 2 37.73 -9.24 10.88
CA PRO A 2 36.54 -8.41 11.10
C PRO A 2 35.32 -9.15 10.53
N ALA A 3 34.20 -9.07 11.23
CA ALA A 3 32.94 -9.58 10.69
C ALA A 3 32.48 -8.64 9.55
N HIS A 4 31.72 -9.20 8.61
CA HIS A 4 31.24 -8.46 7.46
C HIS A 4 29.74 -8.65 7.31
N GLN A 5 29.09 -7.69 6.67
CA GLN A 5 27.67 -7.75 6.36
C GLN A 5 27.39 -7.12 5.00
N ILE A 6 26.32 -7.58 4.35
CA ILE A 6 25.78 -6.96 3.14
C ILE A 6 24.96 -5.74 3.57
N VAL A 7 25.34 -4.57 3.06
CA VAL A 7 24.63 -3.31 3.29
C VAL A 7 24.19 -2.75 1.94
N PHE A 8 22.90 -2.44 1.86
CA PHE A 8 22.33 -1.79 0.69
C PHE A 8 22.52 -0.28 0.79
N ASN A 9 22.63 0.38 -0.36
CA ASN A 9 22.90 1.80 -0.41
C ASN A 9 22.07 2.45 -1.50
N LEU A 10 21.60 3.67 -1.27
CA LEU A 10 21.05 4.55 -2.28
C LEU A 10 22.08 5.60 -2.64
N TYR A 11 22.39 5.77 -3.92
CA TYR A 11 23.25 6.87 -4.38
C TYR A 11 22.46 7.79 -5.32
N PRO A 12 22.70 9.12 -5.27
CA PRO A 12 22.09 10.04 -6.21
C PRO A 12 22.65 9.81 -7.61
N PHE A 13 21.79 9.46 -8.57
CA PHE A 13 22.16 9.41 -10.00
C PHE A 13 22.00 10.80 -10.66
N GLY A 14 21.04 11.58 -10.18
CA GLY A 14 20.83 12.98 -10.55
C GLY A 14 19.95 13.67 -9.52
N ASP A 15 19.54 14.91 -9.79
CA ASP A 15 18.86 15.77 -8.81
C ASP A 15 17.57 15.20 -8.22
N ALA A 16 16.92 14.27 -8.94
CA ALA A 16 15.61 13.74 -8.57
C ALA A 16 15.52 12.21 -8.65
N LEU A 17 16.65 11.49 -8.79
CA LEU A 17 16.66 10.04 -8.91
C LEU A 17 17.78 9.42 -8.08
N TYR A 18 17.41 8.44 -7.26
CA TYR A 18 18.33 7.58 -6.53
C TYR A 18 18.32 6.18 -7.15
N LEU A 19 19.48 5.55 -7.21
CA LEU A 19 19.62 4.17 -7.65
C LEU A 19 20.22 3.33 -6.53
N PRO A 20 19.84 2.05 -6.42
CA PRO A 20 20.36 1.18 -5.38
C PRO A 20 21.71 0.59 -5.78
N SER A 21 22.54 0.33 -4.78
CA SER A 21 23.75 -0.48 -4.86
C SER A 21 23.85 -1.36 -3.61
N ALA A 22 24.76 -2.33 -3.64
CA ALA A 22 25.04 -3.20 -2.51
C ALA A 22 26.55 -3.28 -2.25
N TYR A 23 26.92 -3.29 -0.98
CA TYR A 23 28.29 -3.30 -0.51
C TYR A 23 28.52 -4.34 0.57
N ILE A 24 29.75 -4.83 0.65
CA ILE A 24 30.28 -5.55 1.80
C ILE A 24 30.85 -4.48 2.74
N VAL A 25 30.35 -4.45 3.97
CA VAL A 25 30.74 -3.49 5.00
C VAL A 25 31.31 -4.24 6.20
N GLU A 26 32.40 -3.73 6.76
CA GLU A 26 32.99 -4.26 7.99
C GLU A 26 32.07 -3.94 9.18
N THR A 27 31.94 -4.87 10.11
CA THR A 27 31.18 -4.68 11.35
C THR A 27 32.08 -4.69 12.57
N GLY A 28 31.74 -3.85 13.56
CA GLY A 28 32.38 -3.86 14.88
C GLY A 28 31.89 -4.98 15.79
N GLU A 29 32.51 -5.12 16.96
CA GLU A 29 32.14 -6.13 17.97
C GLU A 29 30.69 -6.00 18.45
N GLY A 30 30.11 -4.78 18.40
CA GLY A 30 28.71 -4.50 18.72
C GLY A 30 27.75 -4.54 17.52
N GLY A 31 28.17 -5.02 16.35
CA GLY A 31 27.36 -5.01 15.12
C GLY A 31 27.30 -3.66 14.40
N GLU A 32 28.05 -2.67 14.88
CA GLU A 32 28.11 -1.34 14.26
C GLU A 32 28.70 -1.41 12.84
N LEU A 33 28.02 -0.77 11.88
CA LEU A 33 28.47 -0.70 10.49
C LEU A 33 29.64 0.30 10.36
N LYS A 34 30.81 -0.18 9.96
CA LYS A 34 32.04 0.61 9.79
C LYS A 34 32.29 0.94 8.32
N TYR A 35 33.41 0.50 7.75
CA TYR A 35 33.85 0.94 6.43
C TYR A 35 33.33 0.03 5.32
N LEU A 36 33.06 0.65 4.17
CA LEU A 36 32.82 -0.05 2.91
C LEU A 36 34.12 -0.74 2.47
N VAL A 37 34.04 -2.06 2.27
CA VAL A 37 35.15 -2.87 1.75
C VAL A 37 35.11 -2.89 0.22
N GLN A 38 34.01 -3.40 -0.35
CA GLN A 38 33.83 -3.49 -1.80
C GLN A 38 32.35 -3.66 -2.19
N ARG A 39 32.07 -3.64 -3.50
CA ARG A 39 30.74 -3.95 -4.05
C ARG A 39 30.36 -5.40 -3.73
N ALA A 40 29.10 -5.62 -3.35
CA ALA A 40 28.55 -6.96 -3.16
C ALA A 40 27.97 -7.49 -4.47
N THR A 41 28.52 -8.60 -4.96
CA THR A 41 28.02 -9.41 -6.07
C THR A 41 28.11 -10.88 -5.70
N ALA A 42 27.44 -11.76 -6.43
CA ALA A 42 27.51 -13.21 -6.18
C ALA A 42 28.97 -13.73 -6.11
N ALA A 43 29.88 -13.15 -6.90
CA ALA A 43 31.30 -13.52 -6.93
C ALA A 43 32.11 -13.00 -5.72
N THR A 44 31.72 -11.85 -5.14
CA THR A 44 32.50 -11.21 -4.07
C THR A 44 32.06 -11.61 -2.67
N LEU A 45 30.88 -12.23 -2.50
CA LEU A 45 30.32 -12.57 -1.20
C LEU A 45 30.99 -13.78 -0.55
N ALA A 46 31.26 -14.84 -1.31
CA ALA A 46 31.80 -16.09 -0.80
C ALA A 46 33.14 -15.95 -0.03
N PRO A 47 34.13 -15.16 -0.50
CA PRO A 47 35.38 -14.95 0.24
C PRO A 47 35.21 -14.31 1.63
N TYR A 48 34.07 -13.67 1.88
CA TYR A 48 33.74 -13.00 3.15
C TYR A 48 32.82 -13.85 4.03
N GLY A 49 32.53 -15.10 3.64
CA GLY A 49 31.63 -15.98 4.36
C GLY A 49 30.17 -15.52 4.32
N LEU A 50 29.81 -14.67 3.37
CA LEU A 50 28.46 -14.14 3.23
C LEU A 50 27.65 -15.01 2.26
N ALA A 51 26.60 -15.66 2.77
CA ALA A 51 25.66 -16.42 1.95
C ALA A 51 24.33 -15.63 1.84
N PRO A 52 23.96 -15.11 0.66
CA PRO A 52 22.72 -14.39 0.51
C PRO A 52 21.52 -15.34 0.66
N ASN A 53 20.55 -14.95 1.48
CA ASN A 53 19.26 -15.63 1.54
C ASN A 53 18.37 -15.17 0.37
N ALA A 54 17.18 -15.78 0.22
CA ALA A 54 16.26 -15.47 -0.88
C ALA A 54 15.91 -13.97 -1.00
N ALA A 55 15.75 -13.25 0.12
CA ALA A 55 15.45 -11.81 0.11
C ALA A 55 16.66 -10.99 -0.35
N THR A 56 17.83 -11.31 0.18
CA THR A 56 19.10 -10.63 -0.18
C THR A 56 19.43 -10.86 -1.65
N THR A 57 19.25 -12.08 -2.16
CA THR A 57 19.45 -12.39 -3.59
C THR A 57 18.55 -11.54 -4.47
N ARG A 58 17.25 -11.46 -4.17
CA ARG A 58 16.32 -10.58 -4.91
C ARG A 58 16.76 -9.12 -4.92
N LEU A 59 17.23 -8.61 -3.78
CA LEU A 59 17.69 -7.23 -3.67
C LEU A 59 18.99 -6.98 -4.45
N LEU A 60 19.91 -7.95 -4.46
CA LEU A 60 21.12 -7.88 -5.30
C LEU A 60 20.74 -7.87 -6.79
N ASP A 61 19.80 -8.72 -7.21
CA ASP A 61 19.31 -8.76 -8.59
C ASP A 61 18.65 -7.43 -8.99
N ILE A 62 17.85 -6.83 -8.09
CA ILE A 62 17.27 -5.50 -8.31
C ILE A 62 18.37 -4.44 -8.44
N ALA A 63 19.36 -4.46 -7.55
CA ALA A 63 20.47 -3.51 -7.59
C ALA A 63 21.27 -3.61 -8.89
N GLU A 64 21.52 -4.83 -9.39
CA GLU A 64 22.19 -5.08 -10.67
C GLU A 64 21.33 -4.63 -11.86
N ALA A 65 20.02 -4.94 -11.85
CA ALA A 65 19.09 -4.54 -12.91
C ALA A 65 18.92 -3.02 -13.03
N LEU A 66 19.11 -2.29 -11.92
CA LEU A 66 19.03 -0.83 -11.85
C LEU A 66 20.38 -0.13 -12.02
N GLU A 67 21.48 -0.86 -12.25
CA GLU A 67 22.74 -0.24 -12.64
C GLU A 67 22.58 0.53 -13.96
N PRO A 68 23.26 1.69 -14.14
CA PRO A 68 23.16 2.47 -15.36
C PRO A 68 23.43 1.63 -16.62
N LYS A 69 24.49 0.80 -16.62
CA LYS A 69 24.81 -0.06 -17.77
C LYS A 69 23.71 -1.08 -18.09
N SER A 70 23.08 -1.65 -17.06
CA SER A 70 21.97 -2.60 -17.22
C SER A 70 20.74 -1.92 -17.80
N LEU A 71 20.41 -0.72 -17.31
CA LEU A 71 19.31 0.09 -17.82
C LEU A 71 19.56 0.53 -19.28
N GLU A 72 20.75 1.01 -19.58
CA GLU A 72 21.17 1.42 -20.93
C GLU A 72 21.06 0.24 -21.92
N ALA A 73 21.51 -0.95 -21.52
CA ALA A 73 21.39 -2.15 -22.33
C ALA A 73 19.92 -2.57 -22.52
N LYS A 74 19.11 -2.51 -21.46
CA LYS A 74 17.69 -2.90 -21.49
C LYS A 74 16.86 -2.02 -22.42
N PHE A 75 17.11 -0.71 -22.42
CA PHE A 75 16.37 0.27 -23.22
C PHE A 75 17.07 0.65 -24.53
N LYS A 76 18.09 -0.11 -24.92
CA LYS A 76 18.76 0.05 -26.21
C LYS A 76 17.75 -0.15 -27.34
N ALA A 77 17.68 0.82 -28.25
CA ALA A 77 16.82 0.71 -29.43
C ALA A 77 17.25 -0.50 -30.30
N PRO A 78 16.31 -1.28 -30.86
CA PRO A 78 16.62 -2.54 -31.56
C PRO A 78 17.63 -2.43 -32.72
N LYS A 79 17.73 -1.25 -33.36
CA LYS A 79 18.63 -1.01 -34.50
C LYS A 79 19.87 -0.19 -34.12
N ALA A 80 20.04 0.21 -32.86
CA ALA A 80 21.17 1.01 -32.44
C ALA A 80 22.42 0.13 -32.28
N LYS A 81 23.58 0.64 -32.72
CA LYS A 81 24.87 -0.05 -32.52
C LYS A 81 25.28 -0.04 -31.04
N ASN A 82 25.15 1.11 -30.39
CA ASN A 82 25.48 1.33 -28.98
C ASN A 82 24.23 1.63 -28.15
N ALA A 83 24.30 1.40 -26.84
CA ALA A 83 23.25 1.80 -25.92
C ALA A 83 23.24 3.33 -25.74
N THR A 84 22.06 3.92 -25.57
CA THR A 84 21.91 5.33 -25.24
C THR A 84 22.20 5.51 -23.74
N PRO A 85 23.08 6.43 -23.35
CA PRO A 85 23.35 6.74 -21.94
C PRO A 85 22.08 7.05 -21.12
N LEU A 86 22.06 6.63 -19.85
CA LEU A 86 20.86 6.73 -19.01
C LEU A 86 20.40 8.18 -18.78
N ASP A 87 21.33 9.14 -18.68
CA ASP A 87 21.04 10.57 -18.59
C ASP A 87 20.21 11.07 -19.79
N ARG A 88 20.56 10.63 -21.01
CA ARG A 88 19.81 10.97 -22.23
C ARG A 88 18.44 10.30 -22.30
N LEU A 89 18.35 9.05 -21.86
CA LEU A 89 17.07 8.34 -21.76
C LEU A 89 16.11 9.03 -20.78
N LEU A 90 16.63 9.61 -19.70
CA LEU A 90 15.82 10.33 -18.70
C LEU A 90 15.53 11.80 -19.08
N ALA A 91 16.21 12.34 -20.08
CA ALA A 91 15.98 13.68 -20.61
C ALA A 91 14.95 13.69 -21.76
N ASP A 92 14.78 12.57 -22.46
CA ASP A 92 13.89 12.44 -23.60
C ASP A 92 12.43 12.16 -23.19
N ASN A 93 11.48 12.91 -23.76
CA ASN A 93 10.07 12.89 -23.34
C ASN A 93 9.33 11.57 -23.64
N GLU A 94 9.77 10.80 -24.63
CA GLU A 94 9.13 9.54 -25.00
C GLU A 94 9.68 8.38 -24.17
N THR A 95 10.99 8.34 -23.96
CA THR A 95 11.66 7.24 -23.24
C THR A 95 11.61 7.42 -21.73
N LYS A 96 11.70 8.65 -21.21
CA LYS A 96 11.70 8.93 -19.78
C LYS A 96 10.55 8.26 -19.02
N PRO A 97 9.26 8.37 -19.42
CA PRO A 97 8.17 7.77 -18.65
C PRO A 97 8.27 6.25 -18.55
N VAL A 98 8.79 5.59 -19.59
CA VAL A 98 8.94 4.13 -19.64
C VAL A 98 10.09 3.68 -18.74
N VAL A 99 11.23 4.40 -18.80
CA VAL A 99 12.42 4.13 -17.99
C VAL A 99 12.14 4.41 -16.51
N GLU A 100 11.57 5.56 -16.19
CA GLU A 100 11.17 5.92 -14.81
C GLU A 100 10.19 4.89 -14.23
N ARG A 101 9.17 4.47 -14.99
CA ARG A 101 8.24 3.44 -14.53
C ARG A 101 8.95 2.13 -14.21
N PHE A 102 9.90 1.71 -15.04
CA PHE A 102 10.68 0.51 -14.77
C PHE A 102 11.50 0.65 -13.48
N ILE A 103 12.22 1.77 -13.33
CA ILE A 103 13.06 2.04 -12.15
C ILE A 103 12.20 2.11 -10.89
N PHE A 104 11.13 2.88 -10.88
CA PHE A 104 10.30 3.07 -9.69
C PHE A 104 9.55 1.79 -9.27
N ASN A 105 9.14 0.95 -10.21
CA ASN A 105 8.56 -0.36 -9.87
C ASN A 105 9.57 -1.29 -9.20
N HIS A 106 10.83 -1.27 -9.64
CA HIS A 106 11.89 -2.06 -9.00
C HIS A 106 12.27 -1.48 -7.64
N LEU A 107 12.32 -0.16 -7.51
CA LEU A 107 12.54 0.51 -6.23
C LEU A 107 11.41 0.25 -5.22
N ASP A 108 10.15 0.22 -5.66
CA ASP A 108 9.03 -0.13 -4.77
C ASP A 108 9.19 -1.54 -4.18
N ASN A 109 9.57 -2.51 -5.02
CA ASN A 109 9.89 -3.86 -4.56
C ASN A 109 11.13 -3.87 -3.66
N PHE A 110 12.17 -3.12 -4.01
CA PHE A 110 13.40 -2.99 -3.24
C PHE A 110 13.11 -2.49 -1.81
N PHE A 111 12.41 -1.37 -1.67
CA PHE A 111 12.07 -0.80 -0.38
C PHE A 111 11.11 -1.68 0.43
N SER A 112 10.20 -2.38 -0.24
CA SER A 112 9.30 -3.34 0.39
C SER A 112 10.07 -4.52 1.01
N GLU A 113 11.08 -5.07 0.32
CA GLU A 113 11.93 -6.14 0.84
C GLU A 113 12.86 -5.64 1.95
N ILE A 114 13.48 -4.48 1.79
CA ILE A 114 14.31 -3.83 2.83
C ILE A 114 13.50 -3.67 4.12
N THR A 115 12.28 -3.13 4.03
CA THR A 115 11.41 -2.88 5.19
C THR A 115 10.90 -4.18 5.82
N ARG A 116 10.49 -5.16 5.00
CA ARG A 116 9.97 -6.45 5.48
C ARG A 116 11.01 -7.26 6.26
N HIS A 117 12.26 -7.18 5.83
CA HIS A 117 13.36 -7.98 6.38
C HIS A 117 14.32 -7.19 7.30
N ASP A 118 14.01 -5.92 7.58
CA ASP A 118 14.81 -5.00 8.41
C ASP A 118 16.30 -4.97 8.00
N LEU A 119 16.53 -4.88 6.68
CA LEU A 119 17.88 -4.93 6.12
C LEU A 119 18.53 -3.55 6.14
N PRO A 120 19.84 -3.45 6.43
CA PRO A 120 20.52 -2.17 6.53
C PRO A 120 20.58 -1.44 5.18
N LEU A 121 20.18 -0.17 5.22
CA LEU A 121 20.17 0.74 4.08
C LEU A 121 20.96 2.01 4.43
N THR A 122 21.83 2.46 3.53
CA THR A 122 22.59 3.72 3.68
C THR A 122 22.28 4.71 2.57
N LEU A 123 22.59 5.99 2.80
CA LEU A 123 22.55 7.05 1.80
C LEU A 123 23.96 7.49 1.40
N ASP A 124 24.27 7.42 0.11
CA ASP A 124 25.51 7.88 -0.50
C ASP A 124 26.79 7.42 0.24
N LEU A 125 26.85 6.13 0.61
CA LEU A 125 27.97 5.56 1.35
C LEU A 125 29.28 5.66 0.56
N GLN A 126 30.25 6.36 1.14
CA GLN A 126 31.60 6.51 0.59
C GLN A 126 32.61 5.63 1.34
N ARG A 127 33.70 5.25 0.67
CA ARG A 127 34.76 4.38 1.22
C ARG A 127 35.36 4.83 2.55
N LYS A 128 35.46 6.15 2.75
CA LYS A 128 36.09 6.74 3.94
C LYS A 128 35.10 7.07 5.06
N SER A 129 33.80 6.94 4.79
CA SER A 129 32.74 7.23 5.74
C SER A 129 32.38 5.98 6.53
N TRP A 130 31.96 6.15 7.77
CA TRP A 130 31.33 5.07 8.52
C TRP A 130 29.91 4.88 8.02
N ALA A 131 29.55 3.65 7.71
CA ALA A 131 28.23 3.30 7.20
C ALA A 131 27.12 3.61 8.22
N LYS A 132 27.39 3.50 9.52
CA LYS A 132 26.42 3.90 10.55
C LYS A 132 26.07 5.39 10.54
N ASP A 133 26.98 6.27 10.11
CA ASP A 133 26.77 7.72 10.11
C ASP A 133 25.86 8.17 8.97
N VAL A 134 25.70 7.33 7.95
CA VAL A 134 24.84 7.56 6.78
C VAL A 134 23.75 6.50 6.65
N GLN A 135 23.49 5.76 7.72
CA GLN A 135 22.45 4.74 7.76
C GLN A 135 21.07 5.40 7.77
N ILE A 136 20.20 4.92 6.91
CA ILE A 136 18.80 5.33 6.84
C ILE A 136 18.01 4.50 7.87
N ALA A 137 17.26 5.18 8.73
CA ALA A 137 16.32 4.51 9.62
C ALA A 137 15.09 4.06 8.83
N ILE A 138 14.52 2.91 9.18
CA ILE A 138 13.31 2.39 8.51
C ILE A 138 12.11 2.63 9.43
N ALA A 139 11.12 3.36 8.93
CA ALA A 139 9.88 3.55 9.67
C ALA A 139 9.05 2.25 9.68
N ARG A 140 8.54 1.88 10.85
CA ARG A 140 7.65 0.72 11.00
C ARG A 140 6.24 1.00 10.49
N GLU A 141 5.81 2.25 10.60
CA GLU A 141 4.46 2.70 10.22
C GLU A 141 4.53 3.64 9.02
N PRO A 142 3.57 3.52 8.08
CA PRO A 142 3.48 4.43 6.95
C PRO A 142 3.05 5.84 7.41
N LEU A 143 3.45 6.86 6.65
CA LEU A 143 2.86 8.19 6.81
C LEU A 143 1.53 8.24 6.07
N LEU A 144 0.60 8.99 6.64
CA LEU A 144 -0.68 9.32 6.04
C LEU A 144 -0.61 10.69 5.36
N PRO A 145 -1.05 10.79 4.10
CA PRO A 145 -1.29 12.08 3.46
C PRO A 145 -2.55 12.75 4.03
N HIS A 146 -2.41 14.01 4.42
CA HIS A 146 -3.48 14.90 4.84
C HIS A 146 -3.63 16.02 3.82
N LEU A 147 -4.74 16.00 3.10
CA LEU A 147 -5.09 16.92 2.03
C LEU A 147 -6.10 17.94 2.55
N PHE A 148 -5.81 19.22 2.40
CA PHE A 148 -6.73 20.29 2.73
C PHE A 148 -7.05 21.10 1.48
N PHE A 149 -8.34 21.29 1.20
CA PHE A 149 -8.84 22.09 0.09
C PHE A 149 -9.74 23.20 0.62
N LYS A 150 -9.51 24.44 0.20
CA LYS A 150 -10.39 25.55 0.48
C LYS A 150 -10.81 26.24 -0.80
N LYS A 151 -12.12 26.27 -1.07
CA LYS A 151 -12.68 27.00 -2.22
C LYS A 151 -12.67 28.50 -1.91
N THR A 152 -12.18 29.29 -2.85
CA THR A 152 -12.10 30.76 -2.77
C THR A 152 -12.56 31.37 -4.10
N ASN A 153 -12.75 32.68 -4.14
CA ASN A 153 -13.06 33.40 -5.39
C ASN A 153 -11.93 33.33 -6.43
N ALA A 154 -10.69 33.04 -6.00
CA ALA A 154 -9.52 32.96 -6.87
C ALA A 154 -9.20 31.52 -7.32
N GLY A 155 -10.06 30.54 -7.01
CA GLY A 155 -9.84 29.12 -7.22
C GLY A 155 -9.70 28.35 -5.91
N ILE A 156 -8.91 27.29 -5.90
CA ILE A 156 -8.75 26.41 -4.74
C ILE A 156 -7.38 26.60 -4.11
N GLU A 157 -7.40 26.84 -2.82
CA GLU A 157 -6.23 26.71 -1.97
C GLU A 157 -6.03 25.25 -1.56
N TYR A 158 -4.91 24.66 -1.97
CA TYR A 158 -4.57 23.27 -1.66
C TYR A 158 -3.32 23.19 -0.78
N ARG A 159 -3.41 22.41 0.30
CA ARG A 159 -2.30 22.06 1.19
C ARG A 159 -2.17 20.54 1.31
N LEU A 160 -0.93 20.07 1.32
CA LEU A 160 -0.57 18.69 1.64
C LEU A 160 0.28 18.71 2.91
N GLN A 161 -0.10 17.89 3.88
CA GLN A 161 0.68 17.57 5.07
C GLN A 161 0.90 16.06 5.14
N LEU A 162 1.92 15.65 5.88
CA LEU A 162 2.17 14.24 6.19
C LEU A 162 2.11 14.05 7.71
N GLY A 163 1.80 12.83 8.15
CA GLY A 163 1.72 12.58 9.58
C GLY A 163 1.15 11.22 9.92
N THR A 164 0.79 11.07 11.19
CA THR A 164 -0.06 9.98 11.69
C THR A 164 -1.52 10.42 11.68
N GLU A 165 -2.40 9.62 12.29
CA GLU A 165 -3.78 9.99 12.52
C GLU A 165 -3.93 11.20 13.46
N GLU A 166 -3.04 11.33 14.44
CA GLU A 166 -3.15 12.32 15.53
C GLU A 166 -2.32 13.57 15.29
N LYS A 167 -1.20 13.44 14.56
CA LYS A 167 -0.23 14.50 14.39
C LYS A 167 0.19 14.65 12.94
N THR A 168 0.04 15.86 12.43
CA THR A 168 0.48 16.25 11.09
C THR A 168 1.62 17.26 11.14
N TRP A 169 2.35 17.37 10.04
CA TRP A 169 3.42 18.32 9.85
C TRP A 169 3.50 18.79 8.39
N ASN A 170 4.01 20.01 8.20
CA ASN A 170 4.21 20.61 6.89
C ASN A 170 5.47 20.06 6.23
N LEU A 171 5.40 19.77 4.94
CA LEU A 171 6.54 19.19 4.21
C LEU A 171 7.76 20.10 4.18
N ARG A 172 7.58 21.43 4.23
CA ARG A 172 8.70 22.38 4.28
C ARG A 172 9.52 22.32 5.57
N ALA A 173 8.94 21.77 6.65
CA ALA A 173 9.60 21.70 7.95
C ALA A 173 10.65 20.57 8.02
N HIS A 174 10.68 19.70 7.02
CA HIS A 174 11.52 18.51 6.97
C HIS A 174 12.27 18.43 5.64
N ASN A 175 13.40 17.74 5.62
CA ASN A 175 14.06 17.40 4.37
C ASN A 175 13.36 16.20 3.72
N VAL A 176 12.35 16.48 2.90
CA VAL A 176 11.57 15.46 2.19
C VAL A 176 12.14 15.24 0.79
N ALA A 177 12.58 14.02 0.48
CA ALA A 177 13.00 13.59 -0.84
C ALA A 177 12.14 12.42 -1.35
N PRO A 178 11.41 12.55 -2.46
CA PRO A 178 10.71 11.42 -3.06
C PRO A 178 11.71 10.46 -3.71
N LEU A 179 11.66 9.18 -3.32
CA LEU A 179 12.50 8.12 -3.87
C LEU A 179 11.81 7.38 -5.02
N THR A 180 10.48 7.30 -5.01
CA THR A 180 9.69 6.73 -6.10
C THR A 180 8.55 7.65 -6.53
N ASN A 181 8.13 7.52 -7.79
CA ASN A 181 6.89 8.12 -8.30
C ASN A 181 5.80 7.05 -8.55
N THR A 182 5.57 6.20 -7.56
CA THR A 182 4.54 5.14 -7.50
C THR A 182 3.45 5.51 -6.50
N ASP A 183 2.30 4.81 -6.50
CA ASP A 183 1.35 4.80 -5.38
C ASP A 183 1.29 3.36 -4.83
N PRO A 184 1.86 3.08 -3.64
CA PRO A 184 2.38 4.04 -2.65
C PRO A 184 3.67 4.74 -3.08
N ALA A 185 3.89 5.95 -2.56
CA ALA A 185 5.19 6.63 -2.66
C ALA A 185 6.15 6.13 -1.58
N TRP A 186 7.45 6.12 -1.89
CA TRP A 186 8.51 6.02 -0.90
C TRP A 186 9.20 7.37 -0.75
N LEU A 187 9.28 7.87 0.47
CA LEU A 187 9.89 9.15 0.81
C LEU A 187 11.03 8.95 1.80
N LEU A 188 12.12 9.68 1.61
CA LEU A 188 13.14 9.90 2.62
C LEU A 188 12.81 11.21 3.34
N VAL A 189 12.56 11.14 4.64
CA VAL A 189 12.24 12.30 5.50
C VAL A 189 13.25 12.32 6.64
N ASP A 190 14.15 13.30 6.66
CA ASP A 190 15.19 13.45 7.70
C ASP A 190 15.96 12.14 7.99
N TYR A 191 16.47 11.48 6.96
CA TYR A 191 17.16 10.18 7.04
C TYR A 191 16.29 8.98 7.51
N VAL A 192 14.97 9.13 7.49
CA VAL A 192 14.03 8.02 7.75
C VAL A 192 13.27 7.67 6.48
N LEU A 193 13.26 6.38 6.12
CA LEU A 193 12.50 5.85 5.00
C LEU A 193 11.05 5.62 5.42
N PHE A 194 10.11 6.27 4.72
CA PHE A 194 8.67 6.11 4.92
C PHE A 194 7.97 5.62 3.66
N ARG A 195 7.03 4.70 3.86
CA ARG A 195 6.02 4.35 2.86
C ARG A 195 4.81 5.27 3.02
N VAL A 196 4.29 5.83 1.94
CA VAL A 196 3.19 6.80 1.95
C VAL A 196 2.12 6.38 0.94
N PRO A 197 1.17 5.52 1.35
CA PRO A 197 0.05 5.12 0.50
C PRO A 197 -0.86 6.30 0.18
N GLY A 198 -1.47 6.27 -1.01
CA GLY A 198 -2.48 7.26 -1.40
C GLY A 198 -1.91 8.47 -2.13
N ILE A 199 -0.60 8.65 -2.21
CA ILE A 199 0.01 9.68 -3.06
C ILE A 199 1.15 9.09 -3.89
N ASN A 200 1.51 9.80 -4.96
CA ASN A 200 2.78 9.57 -5.66
C ASN A 200 3.86 10.57 -5.22
N GLY A 201 5.13 10.22 -5.41
CA GLY A 201 6.25 11.07 -5.00
C GLY A 201 6.34 12.42 -5.73
N ASN A 202 5.68 12.61 -6.87
CA ASN A 202 5.62 13.94 -7.48
C ASN A 202 4.69 14.90 -6.73
N MET A 203 3.67 14.39 -6.02
CA MET A 203 2.72 15.24 -5.28
C MET A 203 3.37 16.03 -4.15
N VAL A 204 4.48 15.56 -3.58
CA VAL A 204 5.18 16.27 -2.49
C VAL A 204 6.02 17.45 -2.99
N LYS A 205 6.43 17.45 -4.27
CA LYS A 205 7.41 18.40 -4.81
C LYS A 205 7.00 19.87 -4.62
N PRO A 206 5.75 20.29 -4.90
CA PRO A 206 5.33 21.68 -4.69
C PRO A 206 5.39 22.11 -3.22
N PHE A 207 5.15 21.17 -2.30
CA PHE A 207 5.00 21.45 -0.86
C PHE A 207 6.33 21.46 -0.09
N ARG A 208 7.41 21.04 -0.74
CA ARG A 208 8.77 21.16 -0.19
C ARG A 208 9.20 22.62 -0.02
N GLN A 209 8.63 23.53 -0.82
CA GLN A 209 9.02 24.94 -0.83
C GLN A 209 7.90 25.88 -0.38
N LYS A 210 6.63 25.45 -0.45
CA LYS A 210 5.46 26.25 -0.14
C LYS A 210 4.49 25.43 0.72
N ASP A 211 3.83 26.06 1.68
CA ASP A 211 2.80 25.36 2.46
C ASP A 211 1.51 25.15 1.66
N THR A 212 1.32 25.97 0.64
CA THR A 212 0.08 26.09 -0.11
C THR A 212 0.34 26.21 -1.62
N VAL A 213 -0.51 25.57 -2.42
CA VAL A 213 -0.60 25.71 -3.87
C VAL A 213 -1.97 26.29 -4.23
N GLN A 214 -1.98 27.32 -5.07
CA GLN A 214 -3.21 27.88 -5.62
C GLN A 214 -3.53 27.19 -6.95
N ILE A 215 -4.72 26.61 -7.04
CA ILE A 215 -5.25 25.96 -8.24
C ILE A 215 -6.27 26.92 -8.86
N PRO A 216 -5.99 27.51 -10.02
CA PRO A 216 -6.92 28.40 -10.70
C PRO A 216 -8.25 27.69 -11.05
N PRO A 217 -9.38 28.42 -11.12
CA PRO A 217 -10.69 27.83 -11.43
C PRO A 217 -10.70 26.99 -12.70
N GLU A 218 -9.97 27.41 -13.75
CA GLU A 218 -9.90 26.70 -15.02
C GLU A 218 -9.16 25.34 -14.94
N LYS A 219 -8.39 25.11 -13.87
CA LYS A 219 -7.65 23.85 -13.63
C LYS A 219 -8.23 22.98 -12.52
N GLU A 220 -9.22 23.48 -11.78
CA GLU A 220 -9.86 22.79 -10.65
C GLU A 220 -10.28 21.36 -11.00
N ARG A 221 -11.06 21.21 -12.08
CA ARG A 221 -11.60 19.90 -12.48
C ARG A 221 -10.52 18.91 -12.90
N ALA A 222 -9.54 19.37 -13.69
CA ALA A 222 -8.41 18.54 -14.10
C ALA A 222 -7.57 18.10 -12.90
N TYR A 223 -7.41 19.01 -11.92
CA TYR A 223 -6.69 18.73 -10.69
C TYR A 223 -7.40 17.70 -9.84
N PHE A 224 -8.70 17.86 -9.58
CA PHE A 224 -9.48 16.90 -8.80
C PHE A 224 -9.52 15.52 -9.43
N LYS A 225 -9.61 15.43 -10.76
CA LYS A 225 -9.48 14.16 -11.49
C LYS A 225 -8.10 13.52 -11.30
N PHE A 226 -7.04 14.32 -11.24
CA PHE A 226 -5.68 13.83 -10.99
C PHE A 226 -5.53 13.25 -9.56
N ILE A 227 -6.18 13.84 -8.56
CA ILE A 227 -6.08 13.42 -7.16
C ILE A 227 -7.25 12.55 -6.65
N GLU A 228 -8.22 12.22 -7.49
CA GLU A 228 -9.42 11.46 -7.11
C GLU A 228 -9.08 10.14 -6.38
N LYS A 229 -8.09 9.40 -6.91
CA LYS A 229 -7.60 8.17 -6.30
C LYS A 229 -6.93 8.41 -4.95
N SER A 230 -6.23 9.53 -4.83
CA SER A 230 -5.53 9.94 -3.61
C SER A 230 -6.50 10.30 -2.51
N ILE A 231 -7.58 11.03 -2.82
CA ILE A 231 -8.61 11.44 -1.86
C ILE A 231 -9.24 10.24 -1.14
N ARG A 232 -9.49 9.13 -1.84
CA ARG A 232 -10.07 7.91 -1.22
C ARG A 232 -9.15 7.22 -0.21
N ARG A 233 -7.84 7.47 -0.27
CA ARG A 233 -6.80 6.84 0.57
C ARG A 233 -6.14 7.82 1.53
N SER A 234 -6.51 9.09 1.45
CA SER A 234 -5.93 10.18 2.24
C SER A 234 -6.93 10.70 3.26
N ARG A 235 -6.43 11.42 4.26
CA ARG A 235 -7.27 12.26 5.12
C ARG A 235 -7.58 13.53 4.35
N VAL A 236 -8.85 13.86 4.18
CA VAL A 236 -9.26 15.03 3.38
C VAL A 236 -10.14 15.94 4.21
N GLU A 237 -9.74 17.21 4.25
CA GLU A 237 -10.50 18.32 4.80
C GLU A 237 -10.86 19.28 3.67
N ALA A 238 -12.11 19.71 3.64
CA ALA A 238 -12.63 20.60 2.60
C ALA A 238 -13.40 21.76 3.26
N GLU A 239 -13.08 22.99 2.86
CA GLU A 239 -13.76 24.22 3.29
C GLU A 239 -14.35 24.92 2.05
N GLY A 240 -15.61 25.37 2.13
CA GLY A 240 -16.27 26.06 1.02
C GLY A 240 -16.79 25.16 -0.11
N PHE A 241 -16.85 23.84 0.11
CA PHE A 241 -17.48 22.87 -0.79
C PHE A 241 -18.84 22.43 -0.25
N ASP A 242 -19.71 21.92 -1.12
CA ASP A 242 -20.91 21.18 -0.69
C ASP A 242 -20.48 19.82 -0.14
N ILE A 243 -20.55 19.67 1.19
CA ILE A 243 -20.13 18.46 1.90
C ILE A 243 -21.35 17.59 2.20
N LYS A 244 -21.45 16.47 1.50
CA LYS A 244 -22.48 15.46 1.73
C LYS A 244 -21.94 14.40 2.68
N LYS A 245 -22.36 14.45 3.94
CA LYS A 245 -21.94 13.49 4.97
C LYS A 245 -22.86 12.27 4.98
N ALA A 246 -22.27 11.08 4.90
CA ALA A 246 -22.99 9.82 5.07
C ALA A 246 -22.44 9.10 6.31
N GLU A 247 -23.30 8.88 7.30
CA GLU A 247 -22.91 8.26 8.58
C GLU A 247 -23.73 7.01 8.90
N ASN A 248 -24.76 6.70 8.10
CA ASN A 248 -25.64 5.58 8.40
C ASN A 248 -25.13 4.32 7.71
N LEU A 249 -24.90 3.27 8.49
CA LEU A 249 -24.64 1.92 7.97
C LEU A 249 -25.85 1.46 7.16
N ARG A 250 -25.63 1.04 5.91
CA ARG A 250 -26.70 0.56 5.02
C ARG A 250 -26.96 -0.92 5.21
N VAL A 251 -25.90 -1.71 5.16
CA VAL A 251 -25.97 -3.18 5.22
C VAL A 251 -24.67 -3.74 5.77
N THR A 252 -24.75 -4.88 6.44
CA THR A 252 -23.56 -5.67 6.81
C THR A 252 -23.53 -6.93 5.94
N ARG A 253 -22.54 -7.01 5.07
CA ARG A 253 -22.34 -8.16 4.19
C ARG A 253 -21.44 -9.19 4.86
N LEU A 254 -21.81 -10.46 4.81
CA LEU A 254 -21.02 -11.58 5.33
C LEU A 254 -20.36 -12.30 4.16
N GLU A 255 -19.04 -12.17 4.05
CA GLU A 255 -18.23 -12.78 3.00
C GLU A 255 -17.53 -14.05 3.50
N PRO A 256 -17.78 -15.22 2.90
CA PRO A 256 -17.01 -16.43 3.19
C PRO A 256 -15.54 -16.27 2.79
N VAL A 257 -14.62 -16.59 3.69
CA VAL A 257 -13.17 -16.53 3.49
C VAL A 257 -12.58 -17.92 3.75
N GLU A 258 -11.87 -18.44 2.76
CA GLU A 258 -11.13 -19.70 2.87
C GLU A 258 -9.66 -19.46 3.26
N ASN A 259 -9.20 -20.17 4.28
CA ASN A 259 -7.80 -20.40 4.57
C ASN A 259 -7.41 -21.76 4.00
N VAL A 260 -6.76 -21.75 2.82
CA VAL A 260 -6.38 -22.96 2.08
C VAL A 260 -5.38 -23.82 2.86
N LEU A 261 -4.50 -23.21 3.65
CA LEU A 261 -3.48 -23.95 4.41
C LEU A 261 -4.06 -24.73 5.59
N GLU A 262 -5.08 -24.15 6.24
CA GLU A 262 -5.76 -24.74 7.40
C GLU A 262 -7.04 -25.50 7.00
N ASN A 263 -7.40 -25.50 5.71
CA ASN A 263 -8.67 -26.01 5.19
C ASN A 263 -9.87 -25.48 5.99
N ARG A 264 -9.85 -24.17 6.28
CA ARG A 264 -10.77 -23.52 7.21
C ARG A 264 -11.55 -22.40 6.53
N TRP A 265 -12.84 -22.29 6.86
CA TRP A 265 -13.78 -21.31 6.37
C TRP A 265 -14.25 -20.40 7.51
N THR A 266 -14.23 -19.11 7.26
CA THR A 266 -14.72 -18.07 8.19
C THR A 266 -15.60 -17.08 7.44
N LEU A 267 -16.31 -16.21 8.16
CA LEU A 267 -17.12 -15.13 7.62
C LEU A 267 -16.47 -13.80 7.96
N ARG A 268 -16.22 -12.96 6.96
CA ARG A 268 -15.77 -11.58 7.15
C ARG A 268 -16.97 -10.65 7.06
N PRO A 269 -17.32 -9.93 8.14
CA PRO A 269 -18.24 -8.81 8.06
C PRO A 269 -17.63 -7.68 7.22
N VAL A 270 -18.41 -7.13 6.31
CA VAL A 270 -18.10 -5.94 5.52
C VAL A 270 -19.22 -4.93 5.71
N PHE A 271 -18.90 -3.78 6.30
CA PHE A 271 -19.83 -2.70 6.60
C PHE A 271 -19.98 -1.79 5.39
N GLU A 272 -21.17 -1.75 4.79
CA GLU A 272 -21.44 -0.96 3.58
C GLU A 272 -22.16 0.34 3.93
N TYR A 273 -21.65 1.44 3.37
CA TYR A 273 -22.21 2.78 3.45
C TYR A 273 -22.47 3.30 2.03
N ASP A 274 -23.11 4.46 1.91
CA ASP A 274 -23.35 5.11 0.61
C ASP A 274 -22.02 5.52 -0.05
N GLY A 275 -21.44 4.61 -0.87
CA GLY A 275 -20.25 4.86 -1.68
C GLY A 275 -18.92 4.36 -1.09
N ALA A 276 -18.93 3.66 0.05
CA ALA A 276 -17.74 3.02 0.62
C ALA A 276 -18.09 1.76 1.41
N GLU A 277 -17.11 0.86 1.54
CA GLU A 277 -17.19 -0.34 2.36
C GLU A 277 -15.97 -0.48 3.26
N PHE A 278 -16.19 -1.03 4.46
CA PHE A 278 -15.19 -1.24 5.48
C PHE A 278 -15.25 -2.69 5.95
N PRO A 279 -14.32 -3.56 5.52
CA PRO A 279 -14.17 -4.89 6.07
C PRO A 279 -13.82 -4.82 7.57
N LEU A 280 -14.22 -5.82 8.34
CA LEU A 280 -13.78 -5.95 9.73
C LEU A 280 -12.24 -5.93 9.81
N GLY A 281 -11.71 -5.15 10.76
CA GLY A 281 -10.27 -4.91 10.90
C GLY A 281 -9.70 -3.81 10.01
N ASP A 282 -10.53 -3.17 9.17
CA ASP A 282 -10.12 -1.95 8.45
C ASP A 282 -9.82 -0.83 9.45
N ARG A 283 -8.63 -0.23 9.32
CA ARG A 283 -8.15 0.87 10.18
C ARG A 283 -8.74 2.21 9.80
N ARG A 284 -9.36 2.34 8.63
CA ARG A 284 -10.02 3.57 8.18
C ARG A 284 -11.31 3.75 8.98
N ASN A 285 -11.46 4.93 9.61
CA ASN A 285 -12.71 5.34 10.26
C ASN A 285 -13.59 6.26 9.40
N ARG A 286 -13.08 6.71 8.26
CA ARG A 286 -13.80 7.51 7.26
C ARG A 286 -13.20 7.33 5.87
N VAL A 287 -13.97 7.66 4.84
CA VAL A 287 -13.53 7.78 3.45
C VAL A 287 -14.08 9.08 2.88
N THR A 288 -13.23 9.85 2.20
CA THR A 288 -13.67 10.99 1.40
C THR A 288 -13.69 10.59 -0.08
N SER A 289 -14.68 11.04 -0.82
CA SER A 289 -14.72 10.95 -2.29
C SER A 289 -15.24 12.25 -2.88
N LEU A 290 -14.92 12.49 -4.15
CA LEU A 290 -15.44 13.63 -4.89
C LEU A 290 -16.54 13.19 -5.85
N ASP A 291 -17.60 13.98 -5.93
CA ASP A 291 -18.54 13.95 -7.03
C ASP A 291 -18.20 15.12 -7.96
N ILE A 292 -17.68 14.78 -9.14
CA ILE A 292 -17.28 15.74 -10.17
C ILE A 292 -18.34 15.67 -11.27
N PRO A 293 -19.23 16.67 -11.39
CA PRO A 293 -20.28 16.67 -12.41
C PRO A 293 -19.71 16.50 -13.82
N LYS A 294 -20.51 15.92 -14.72
CA LYS A 294 -20.11 15.76 -16.14
C LYS A 294 -20.16 17.10 -16.89
N ASP A 295 -21.06 17.98 -16.51
CA ASP A 295 -21.23 19.30 -17.12
C ASP A 295 -20.19 20.30 -16.59
N GLU A 296 -19.67 21.17 -17.46
CA GLU A 296 -18.61 22.14 -17.09
C GLU A 296 -19.07 23.23 -16.12
N GLY A 297 -20.38 23.43 -15.96
CA GLY A 297 -20.96 24.38 -15.00
C GLY A 297 -21.31 23.79 -13.63
N GLY A 298 -21.08 22.49 -13.41
CA GLY A 298 -21.42 21.83 -12.15
C GLY A 298 -20.30 21.98 -11.10
N ASP A 299 -20.69 22.36 -9.89
CA ASP A 299 -19.77 22.44 -8.76
C ASP A 299 -19.36 21.04 -8.26
N VAL A 300 -18.07 20.88 -7.90
CA VAL A 300 -17.58 19.66 -7.26
C VAL A 300 -18.14 19.54 -5.85
N ALA A 301 -18.76 18.40 -5.55
CA ALA A 301 -19.22 18.06 -4.21
C ALA A 301 -18.26 17.08 -3.54
N VAL A 302 -18.10 17.23 -2.22
CA VAL A 302 -17.24 16.35 -1.40
C VAL A 302 -18.15 15.44 -0.60
N HIS A 303 -18.05 14.14 -0.82
CA HIS A 303 -18.73 13.14 -0.02
C HIS A 303 -17.82 12.67 1.11
N LEU A 304 -18.26 12.84 2.34
CA LEU A 304 -17.55 12.37 3.53
C LEU A 304 -18.34 11.23 4.16
N ILE A 305 -17.79 10.04 4.12
CA ILE A 305 -18.40 8.84 4.69
C ILE A 305 -17.68 8.53 6.01
N VAL A 306 -18.40 8.50 7.12
CA VAL A 306 -17.85 8.22 8.45
C VAL A 306 -18.50 6.95 9.00
N ARG A 307 -17.71 6.07 9.61
CA ARG A 307 -18.22 4.84 10.20
C ARG A 307 -19.06 5.14 11.44
N ASP A 308 -20.22 4.50 11.51
CA ASP A 308 -21.05 4.41 12.71
C ASP A 308 -20.60 3.19 13.52
N GLU A 309 -19.54 3.39 14.30
CA GLU A 309 -18.94 2.35 15.15
C GLU A 309 -19.95 1.73 16.13
N LYS A 310 -20.97 2.49 16.54
CA LYS A 310 -22.00 1.99 17.45
C LYS A 310 -22.88 0.95 16.78
N THR A 311 -23.37 1.24 15.57
CA THR A 311 -24.19 0.29 14.80
C THR A 311 -23.35 -0.88 14.31
N GLU A 312 -22.11 -0.66 13.88
CA GLU A 312 -21.19 -1.75 13.52
C GLU A 312 -20.96 -2.70 14.70
N ARG A 313 -20.70 -2.18 15.91
CA ARG A 313 -20.55 -3.01 17.11
C ARG A 313 -21.81 -3.82 17.41
N ALA A 314 -22.99 -3.22 17.28
CA ALA A 314 -24.24 -3.93 17.50
C ALA A 314 -24.44 -5.11 16.52
N GLN A 315 -23.99 -4.97 15.27
CA GLN A 315 -24.00 -6.06 14.29
C GLN A 315 -23.02 -7.18 14.67
N LEU A 316 -21.82 -6.83 15.15
CA LEU A 316 -20.86 -7.83 15.65
C LEU A 316 -21.41 -8.61 16.85
N ASP A 317 -22.00 -7.90 17.83
CA ASP A 317 -22.63 -8.52 19.00
C ASP A 317 -23.79 -9.45 18.60
N PHE A 318 -24.49 -9.16 17.51
CA PHE A 318 -25.53 -10.04 16.97
C PHE A 318 -24.92 -11.35 16.43
N LEU A 319 -23.81 -11.29 15.70
CA LEU A 319 -23.12 -12.47 15.17
C LEU A 319 -22.64 -13.39 16.31
N GLU A 320 -22.08 -12.81 17.37
CA GLU A 320 -21.68 -13.56 18.56
C GLU A 320 -22.87 -14.29 19.20
N LYS A 321 -23.99 -13.58 19.38
CA LYS A 321 -25.24 -14.16 19.93
C LYS A 321 -25.85 -15.22 19.02
N ALA A 322 -25.62 -15.13 17.70
CA ALA A 322 -26.08 -16.13 16.73
C ALA A 322 -25.26 -17.44 16.77
N GLY A 323 -24.14 -17.46 17.51
CA GLY A 323 -23.28 -18.63 17.71
C GLY A 323 -21.99 -18.62 16.89
N LEU A 324 -21.58 -17.46 16.37
CA LEU A 324 -20.27 -17.27 15.77
C LEU A 324 -19.26 -16.80 16.82
N LEU A 325 -17.98 -17.12 16.62
CA LEU A 325 -16.88 -16.70 17.47
C LEU A 325 -15.92 -15.82 16.66
N GLU A 326 -15.46 -14.73 17.24
CA GLU A 326 -14.46 -13.86 16.62
C GLU A 326 -13.13 -14.60 16.43
N ASP A 327 -12.54 -14.45 15.25
CA ASP A 327 -11.30 -15.07 14.81
C ASP A 327 -10.45 -14.03 14.07
N GLY A 328 -9.81 -13.13 14.85
CA GLY A 328 -9.10 -11.99 14.30
C GLY A 328 -10.04 -11.01 13.59
N ASN A 329 -9.94 -10.91 12.27
CA ASN A 329 -10.78 -10.02 11.44
C ASN A 329 -11.94 -10.75 10.78
N THR A 330 -12.27 -11.96 11.23
CA THR A 330 -13.37 -12.79 10.72
C THR A 330 -14.12 -13.46 11.88
N PHE A 331 -15.16 -14.23 11.55
CA PHE A 331 -15.97 -15.00 12.47
C PHE A 331 -16.01 -16.47 12.03
N ALA A 332 -15.85 -17.39 12.97
CA ALA A 332 -15.95 -18.83 12.74
C ALA A 332 -17.22 -19.40 13.39
N VAL A 333 -17.74 -20.50 12.85
CA VAL A 333 -18.80 -21.26 13.54
C VAL A 333 -18.19 -21.91 14.77
N ALA A 334 -18.89 -21.91 15.90
CA ALA A 334 -18.42 -22.54 17.12
C ALA A 334 -18.33 -24.08 17.01
N GLY A 335 -17.31 -24.69 17.64
CA GLY A 335 -17.13 -26.14 17.79
C GLY A 335 -15.88 -26.70 17.09
N ASP A 336 -15.47 -27.92 17.44
CA ASP A 336 -14.22 -28.57 16.97
C ASP A 336 -14.12 -28.70 15.44
N ASN A 337 -15.28 -28.72 14.75
CA ASN A 337 -15.39 -28.76 13.28
C ASN A 337 -15.91 -27.45 12.67
N GLY A 338 -16.07 -26.39 13.46
CA GLY A 338 -16.70 -25.14 13.06
C GLY A 338 -15.92 -24.35 11.99
N GLY A 339 -14.69 -24.77 11.71
CA GLY A 339 -13.89 -24.27 10.61
C GLY A 339 -14.18 -24.92 9.25
N ASN A 340 -14.93 -26.02 9.14
CA ASN A 340 -15.12 -26.67 7.85
C ASN A 340 -16.29 -26.05 7.03
N LEU A 341 -16.22 -26.19 5.70
CA LEU A 341 -17.24 -25.64 4.79
C LEU A 341 -18.66 -26.17 5.09
N SER A 342 -18.78 -27.44 5.48
CA SER A 342 -20.08 -28.06 5.78
C SER A 342 -20.75 -27.44 7.01
N ALA A 343 -19.99 -27.18 8.07
CA ALA A 343 -20.46 -26.53 9.29
C ALA A 343 -20.88 -25.09 9.00
N LEU A 344 -20.11 -24.37 8.17
CA LEU A 344 -20.48 -23.04 7.71
C LEU A 344 -21.80 -23.05 6.92
N LEU A 345 -21.94 -23.94 5.94
CA LEU A 345 -23.16 -24.06 5.13
C LEU A 345 -24.38 -24.42 5.99
N HIS A 346 -24.22 -25.37 6.92
CA HIS A 346 -25.29 -25.76 7.84
C HIS A 346 -25.70 -24.60 8.76
N PHE A 347 -24.72 -23.86 9.30
CA PHE A 347 -24.97 -22.66 10.09
C PHE A 347 -25.74 -21.60 9.29
N LEU A 348 -25.25 -21.27 8.09
CA LEU A 348 -25.86 -20.24 7.23
C LEU A 348 -27.28 -20.61 6.85
N THR A 349 -27.55 -21.87 6.48
CA THR A 349 -28.91 -22.34 6.16
C THR A 349 -29.84 -22.20 7.36
N ARG A 350 -29.40 -22.57 8.57
CA ARG A 350 -30.22 -22.51 9.79
C ARG A 350 -30.47 -21.08 10.27
N GLN A 351 -29.46 -20.21 10.21
CA GLN A 351 -29.54 -18.83 10.75
C GLN A 351 -29.93 -17.79 9.70
N ARG A 352 -30.14 -18.19 8.43
CA ARG A 352 -30.41 -17.28 7.30
C ARG A 352 -31.50 -16.26 7.60
N SER A 353 -32.67 -16.73 8.03
CA SER A 353 -33.82 -15.86 8.27
C SER A 353 -33.56 -14.85 9.41
N ALA A 354 -32.84 -15.27 10.46
CA ALA A 354 -32.47 -14.39 11.56
C ALA A 354 -31.45 -13.33 11.12
N LEU A 355 -30.46 -13.73 10.33
CA LEU A 355 -29.42 -12.84 9.78
C LEU A 355 -30.03 -11.84 8.79
N GLU A 356 -30.80 -12.29 7.80
CA GLU A 356 -31.47 -11.39 6.84
C GLU A 356 -32.46 -10.44 7.55
N GLY A 357 -33.18 -10.93 8.57
CA GLY A 357 -34.08 -10.11 9.40
C GLY A 357 -33.36 -9.04 10.25
N ALA A 358 -32.09 -9.27 10.59
CA ALA A 358 -31.24 -8.30 11.29
C ALA A 358 -30.51 -7.33 10.33
N GLY A 359 -30.75 -7.43 9.02
CA GLY A 359 -30.16 -6.56 8.01
C GLY A 359 -28.82 -7.02 7.45
N PHE A 360 -28.47 -8.30 7.61
CA PHE A 360 -27.29 -8.88 6.96
C PHE A 360 -27.58 -9.31 5.52
N VAL A 361 -26.57 -9.19 4.66
CA VAL A 361 -26.55 -9.81 3.33
C VAL A 361 -25.50 -10.91 3.31
N ILE A 362 -25.91 -12.13 3.01
CA ILE A 362 -25.03 -13.31 3.01
C ILE A 362 -24.54 -13.55 1.59
N VAL A 363 -23.21 -13.51 1.38
CA VAL A 363 -22.61 -13.89 0.11
C VAL A 363 -22.46 -15.42 0.08
N PRO A 364 -22.94 -16.11 -0.96
CA PRO A 364 -22.77 -17.56 -1.05
C PRO A 364 -21.29 -17.93 -1.23
N PRO A 365 -20.78 -18.97 -0.53
CA PRO A 365 -19.40 -19.39 -0.67
C PRO A 365 -19.12 -19.91 -2.09
N GLN A 366 -17.92 -19.65 -2.58
CA GLN A 366 -17.45 -20.14 -3.88
C GLN A 366 -16.29 -21.11 -3.68
N SER A 367 -16.37 -22.29 -4.30
CA SER A 367 -15.29 -23.29 -4.30
C SER A 367 -14.99 -23.66 -5.75
N ASP A 368 -13.71 -23.62 -6.16
CA ASP A 368 -13.26 -23.90 -7.53
C ASP A 368 -14.05 -23.14 -8.62
N GLY A 369 -14.39 -21.87 -8.35
CA GLY A 369 -15.14 -21.02 -9.28
C GLY A 369 -16.63 -21.37 -9.42
N LYS A 370 -17.16 -22.28 -8.60
CA LYS A 370 -18.60 -22.60 -8.54
C LYS A 370 -19.22 -21.98 -7.29
N THR A 371 -20.32 -21.24 -7.48
CA THR A 371 -21.15 -20.73 -6.38
C THR A 371 -21.94 -21.87 -5.75
N LEU A 372 -21.78 -22.06 -4.45
CA LEU A 372 -22.51 -23.08 -3.70
C LEU A 372 -23.91 -22.57 -3.34
N ALA A 373 -24.94 -23.38 -3.60
CA ALA A 373 -26.32 -23.02 -3.30
C ALA A 373 -26.59 -23.13 -1.78
N LEU A 374 -27.16 -22.07 -1.21
CA LEU A 374 -27.65 -22.03 0.17
C LEU A 374 -29.14 -22.41 0.21
N ALA A 375 -29.46 -23.67 -0.09
CA ALA A 375 -30.82 -24.19 0.02
C ALA A 375 -30.81 -25.60 0.62
N GLU A 376 -31.82 -25.91 1.44
CA GLU A 376 -32.08 -27.27 1.92
C GLU A 376 -32.36 -28.16 0.71
N HIS A 377 -31.51 -29.15 0.48
CA HIS A 377 -31.79 -30.21 -0.48
C HIS A 377 -31.83 -31.53 0.28
N ASP A 378 -32.95 -32.22 0.14
CA ASP A 378 -33.16 -33.55 0.71
C ASP A 378 -32.47 -34.58 -0.20
N ILE A 379 -31.39 -35.19 0.28
CA ILE A 379 -30.67 -36.23 -0.47
C ILE A 379 -31.25 -37.58 -0.05
N SER A 380 -32.19 -38.11 -0.84
CA SER A 380 -32.65 -39.49 -0.68
C SER A 380 -31.78 -40.45 -1.51
N VAL A 381 -31.03 -41.32 -0.83
CA VAL A 381 -30.28 -42.40 -1.47
C VAL A 381 -31.19 -43.63 -1.53
N ARG A 382 -31.61 -44.03 -2.73
CA ARG A 382 -32.22 -45.34 -2.97
C ARG A 382 -31.17 -46.30 -3.51
N SER A 383 -30.78 -47.27 -2.70
CA SER A 383 -29.98 -48.41 -3.11
C SER A 383 -30.90 -49.53 -3.60
N GLU A 384 -30.92 -49.79 -4.91
CA GLU A 384 -31.48 -51.03 -5.45
C GLU A 384 -30.38 -52.11 -5.45
N ALA A 385 -30.63 -53.20 -4.73
CA ALA A 385 -29.82 -54.41 -4.81
C ALA A 385 -30.19 -55.16 -6.10
N ALA A 386 -29.22 -55.37 -6.97
CA ALA A 386 -29.38 -56.23 -8.14
C ALA A 386 -29.55 -57.68 -7.67
N GLY A 387 -30.73 -58.25 -7.95
CA GLY A 387 -31.00 -59.70 -7.90
C GLY A 387 -30.80 -60.33 -9.26
#